data_AF-I6LE53-F1
#
_entry.id   AF-I6LE53-F1
#
_cell.length_a   1.000
_cell.length_b   1.000
_cell.length_c   1.000
_cell.angle_alpha   90.00
_cell.angle_beta   90.00
_cell.angle_gamma   90.00
#
_symmetry.space_group_name_H-M   'P 1'
#
loop_
_entity.id
_entity.type
_entity.pdbx_description
1 polymer ?
#
loop_
_entity_poly.entity_id
_entity_poly.type
_entity_poly.pdbx_seq_one_letter_code
_entity_poly.pdbx_strand_id
1 'polypeptide(L)'
;ILNRVKPDNSGAAFLMKHIFGFSNEDFHSCIHRSGLGAKNSNCLNHYLLGLLKSLIRNAQHCHYKKLLLRHCPLPTYEQYSKDDKGSTSEVVEERFSLIEREQVRPQFDPIECDARYQQVVSFIWASTRSIVPSDLLGDSCNWRALRSNISKFVGLRRYESFSLSQCTHGLETSRYSFLSKVRLSDCFCCKVANGVGNCKFAKKGIKISNDVKITLQNHIFQNWIYWFFSSIVVPIISSCFYVTERQS
;
A
#
# COMPACT_ATOMS: atom_id res chain seq x y z
N ILE A 1 -10.23 0.65 4.62
CA ILE A 1 -9.94 -0.36 5.67
C ILE A 1 -8.91 0.17 6.67
N LEU A 2 -7.72 0.62 6.23
CA LEU A 2 -6.62 1.01 7.12
C LEU A 2 -6.96 2.10 8.16
N ASN A 3 -7.76 3.09 7.80
CA ASN A 3 -8.18 4.15 8.74
C ASN A 3 -9.22 3.69 9.79
N ARG A 4 -9.81 2.50 9.63
CA ARG A 4 -10.84 1.97 10.54
C ARG A 4 -10.28 0.95 11.54
N VAL A 5 -9.09 0.41 11.27
CA VAL A 5 -8.48 -0.67 12.05
C VAL A 5 -7.47 -0.08 13.02
N LYS A 6 -7.43 -0.55 14.28
CA LYS A 6 -6.44 -0.10 15.27
C LYS A 6 -5.07 -0.76 15.03
N PRO A 7 -3.94 -0.08 15.26
CA PRO A 7 -2.60 -0.63 15.09
C PRO A 7 -2.17 -1.57 16.25
N ASP A 8 -3.05 -2.49 16.63
CA ASP A 8 -2.82 -3.49 17.67
C ASP A 8 -2.72 -4.91 17.08
N ASN A 9 -2.58 -5.92 17.95
CA ASN A 9 -2.51 -7.32 17.51
C ASN A 9 -3.79 -7.76 16.80
N SER A 10 -4.96 -7.36 17.30
CA SER A 10 -6.26 -7.73 16.71
C SER A 10 -6.44 -7.13 15.32
N GLY A 11 -6.10 -5.85 15.14
CA GLY A 11 -6.20 -5.16 13.86
C GLY A 11 -5.21 -5.71 12.83
N ALA A 12 -3.98 -6.00 13.26
CA ALA A 12 -3.00 -6.64 12.39
C ALA A 12 -3.42 -8.07 12.01
N ALA A 13 -3.97 -8.86 12.93
CA ALA A 13 -4.48 -10.19 12.65
C ALA A 13 -5.70 -10.16 11.71
N PHE A 14 -6.59 -9.17 11.89
CA PHE A 14 -7.70 -8.92 10.98
C PHE A 14 -7.20 -8.62 9.56
N LEU A 15 -6.22 -7.72 9.41
CA LEU A 15 -5.61 -7.45 8.11
C LEU A 15 -4.91 -8.68 7.54
N MET A 16 -4.20 -9.46 8.35
CA MET A 16 -3.54 -10.67 7.89
C MET A 16 -4.54 -11.65 7.28
N LYS A 17 -5.68 -11.86 7.94
CA LYS A 17 -6.78 -12.69 7.43
C LYS A 17 -7.42 -12.09 6.19
N HIS A 18 -7.65 -10.78 6.19
CA HIS A 18 -8.28 -10.10 5.06
C HIS A 18 -7.40 -10.08 3.80
N ILE A 19 -6.09 -9.85 3.95
CA ILE A 19 -5.14 -9.72 2.85
C ILE A 19 -4.77 -11.11 2.33
N PHE A 20 -4.37 -12.02 3.22
CA PHE A 20 -3.75 -13.27 2.82
C PHE A 20 -4.67 -14.49 2.94
N GLY A 21 -5.80 -14.36 3.63
CA GLY A 21 -6.71 -15.47 3.92
C GLY A 21 -6.31 -16.30 5.15
N PHE A 22 -5.30 -15.88 5.92
CA PHE A 22 -4.75 -16.66 7.04
C PHE A 22 -5.11 -16.07 8.40
N SER A 23 -5.49 -16.92 9.34
CA SER A 23 -5.71 -16.58 10.74
C SER A 23 -4.43 -16.81 11.56
N ASN A 24 -4.35 -16.22 12.76
CA ASN A 24 -3.21 -16.45 13.66
C ASN A 24 -3.01 -17.93 13.99
N GLU A 25 -4.09 -18.71 14.05
CA GLU A 25 -4.11 -20.14 14.29
C GLU A 25 -3.47 -20.97 13.18
N ASP A 26 -3.37 -20.41 11.96
CA ASP A 26 -2.76 -21.11 10.82
C ASP A 26 -1.23 -21.12 10.88
N PHE A 27 -0.65 -20.28 11.75
CA PHE A 27 0.75 -20.35 12.11
C PHE A 27 0.87 -21.13 13.41
N HIS A 28 1.79 -22.12 13.49
CA HIS A 28 2.05 -22.82 14.75
C HIS A 28 2.19 -21.79 15.86
N SER A 29 1.28 -21.89 16.85
CA SER A 29 1.34 -21.14 18.10
C SER A 29 2.78 -21.13 18.54
N CYS A 30 3.38 -19.94 18.65
CA CYS A 30 4.73 -19.81 19.16
C CYS A 30 4.74 -20.51 20.52
N ILE A 31 5.36 -21.70 20.62
CA ILE A 31 5.43 -22.43 21.89
C ILE A 31 6.42 -21.65 22.74
N HIS A 32 5.91 -20.64 23.45
CA HIS A 32 6.62 -20.00 24.53
C HIS A 32 6.72 -21.02 25.65
N ARG A 33 7.80 -21.80 25.67
CA ARG A 33 8.18 -22.52 26.89
C ARG A 33 8.41 -21.46 27.96
N SER A 34 7.47 -21.40 28.90
CA SER A 34 7.58 -20.82 30.25
C SER A 34 8.05 -19.35 30.35
N GLY A 35 7.10 -18.47 30.64
CA GLY A 35 7.26 -17.55 31.78
C GLY A 35 8.12 -16.29 31.64
N LEU A 36 8.59 -15.89 30.45
CA LEU A 36 9.14 -14.55 30.26
C LEU A 36 8.49 -13.85 29.06
N GLY A 37 7.99 -12.65 29.31
CA GLY A 37 7.25 -11.81 28.37
C GLY A 37 7.89 -11.78 26.98
N ALA A 38 7.15 -12.30 26.01
CA ALA A 38 7.56 -12.35 24.62
C ALA A 38 7.48 -10.97 23.96
N LYS A 39 8.48 -10.12 24.22
CA LYS A 39 8.70 -8.92 23.40
C LYS A 39 9.46 -9.23 22.10
N ASN A 40 10.15 -10.38 22.00
CA ASN A 40 11.11 -10.68 20.92
C ASN A 40 11.02 -12.11 20.34
N SER A 41 9.83 -12.68 20.14
CA SER A 41 9.73 -13.95 19.38
C SER A 41 9.91 -13.71 17.89
N ASN A 42 11.04 -14.16 17.34
CA ASN A 42 11.39 -14.14 15.90
C ASN A 42 10.51 -15.05 15.01
N CYS A 43 9.26 -15.35 15.40
CA CYS A 43 8.40 -16.16 14.56
C CYS A 43 7.76 -15.31 13.45
N LEU A 44 7.45 -15.95 12.31
CA LEU A 44 6.88 -15.25 11.15
C LEU A 44 5.62 -14.48 11.49
N ASN A 45 4.73 -15.07 12.28
CA ASN A 45 3.47 -14.43 12.65
C ASN A 45 3.74 -13.10 13.37
N HIS A 46 4.65 -13.07 14.35
CA HIS A 46 5.03 -11.82 15.02
C HIS A 46 5.71 -10.82 14.07
N TYR A 47 6.56 -11.29 13.15
CA TYR A 47 7.16 -10.44 12.12
C TYR A 47 6.12 -9.80 11.21
N LEU A 48 5.20 -10.60 10.67
CA LEU A 48 4.15 -10.13 9.76
C LEU A 48 3.14 -9.23 10.50
N LEU A 49 2.74 -9.58 11.73
CA LEU A 49 1.93 -8.72 12.58
C LEU A 49 2.64 -7.39 12.84
N GLY A 50 3.96 -7.39 13.07
CA GLY A 50 4.77 -6.19 13.20
C GLY A 50 4.70 -5.30 11.95
N LEU A 51 4.87 -5.90 10.77
CA LEU A 51 4.75 -5.19 9.49
C LEU A 51 3.33 -4.62 9.27
N LEU A 52 2.29 -5.38 9.57
CA LEU A 52 0.90 -4.94 9.40
C LEU A 52 0.51 -3.86 10.41
N LYS A 53 1.01 -3.91 11.66
CA LYS A 53 0.85 -2.79 12.60
C LYS A 53 1.52 -1.52 12.08
N SER A 54 2.73 -1.64 11.54
CA SER A 54 3.42 -0.50 10.93
C SER A 54 2.67 0.03 9.72
N LEU A 55 2.13 -0.84 8.86
CA LEU A 55 1.26 -0.47 7.74
C LEU A 55 0.04 0.34 8.19
N ILE A 56 -0.66 -0.11 9.25
CA ILE A 56 -1.81 0.61 9.83
C ILE A 56 -1.37 1.98 10.37
N ARG A 57 -0.32 2.02 11.20
CA ARG A 57 0.19 3.27 11.78
C ARG A 57 0.57 4.26 10.68
N ASN A 58 1.34 3.82 9.70
CA ASN A 58 1.79 4.66 8.60
C ASN A 58 0.62 5.20 7.78
N ALA A 59 -0.41 4.39 7.52
CA ALA A 59 -1.61 4.86 6.82
C ALA A 59 -2.36 5.96 7.59
N GLN A 60 -2.47 5.82 8.92
CA GLN A 60 -3.15 6.78 9.79
C GLN A 60 -2.36 8.09 9.96
N HIS A 61 -1.03 8.03 9.87
CA HIS A 61 -0.14 9.19 9.98
C HIS A 61 0.32 9.72 8.61
N CYS A 62 -0.24 9.21 7.51
CA CYS A 62 0.14 9.66 6.18
C CYS A 62 -0.41 11.07 5.91
N HIS A 63 0.49 12.00 5.62
CA HIS A 63 0.15 13.40 5.36
C HIS A 63 -0.21 13.59 3.88
N TYR A 64 -1.32 12.99 3.43
CA TYR A 64 -1.75 13.04 2.02
C TYR A 64 -1.83 14.46 1.47
N LYS A 65 -2.33 15.43 2.27
CA LYS A 65 -2.39 16.85 1.90
C LYS A 65 -1.01 17.42 1.57
N LYS A 66 -0.01 17.17 2.44
CA LYS A 66 1.37 17.65 2.25
C LYS A 66 2.03 17.00 1.03
N LEU A 67 1.79 15.71 0.82
CA LEU A 67 2.28 14.99 -0.36
C LEU A 67 1.61 15.50 -1.64
N LEU A 68 0.30 15.77 -1.61
CA LEU A 68 -0.44 16.25 -2.76
C LEU A 68 0.08 17.61 -3.20
N LEU A 69 0.27 18.56 -2.27
CA LEU A 69 0.84 19.87 -2.57
C LEU A 69 2.25 19.79 -3.15
N ARG A 70 3.08 18.86 -2.67
CA ARG A 70 4.44 18.68 -3.16
C ARG A 70 4.52 18.12 -4.58
N HIS A 71 3.62 17.20 -4.91
CA HIS A 71 3.68 16.45 -6.17
C HIS A 71 2.73 17.00 -7.24
N CYS A 72 1.60 17.58 -6.83
CA CYS A 72 0.55 18.19 -7.66
C CYS A 72 0.24 19.60 -7.12
N PRO A 73 1.13 20.59 -7.29
CA PRO A 73 0.87 21.95 -6.85
C PRO A 73 -0.35 22.51 -7.59
N LEU A 74 -1.28 23.11 -6.84
CA LEU A 74 -2.40 23.84 -7.43
C LEU A 74 -1.87 25.12 -8.09
N PRO A 75 -2.43 25.54 -9.23
CA PRO A 75 -2.13 26.85 -9.79
C PRO A 75 -2.37 27.90 -8.72
N THR A 76 -1.30 28.58 -8.31
CA THR A 76 -1.42 29.68 -7.35
C THR A 76 -1.83 30.88 -8.17
N TYR A 77 -2.95 31.52 -7.82
CA TYR A 77 -3.35 32.78 -8.43
C TYR A 77 -2.23 33.80 -8.18
N GLU A 78 -1.48 34.17 -9.22
CA GLU A 78 -0.62 35.34 -9.18
C GLU A 78 -1.55 36.55 -9.11
N GLN A 79 -1.65 37.15 -7.92
CA GLN A 79 -2.20 38.49 -7.81
C GLN A 79 -1.29 39.40 -8.64
N TYR A 80 -1.78 39.86 -9.79
CA TYR A 80 -1.23 41.02 -10.47
C TYR A 80 -1.42 42.24 -9.57
N SER A 81 -0.55 42.43 -8.59
CA SER A 81 -0.26 43.77 -8.09
C SER A 81 0.69 44.40 -9.10
N LYS A 82 0.13 45.20 -10.02
CA LYS A 82 0.87 46.38 -10.47
C LYS A 82 1.16 47.17 -9.21
N ASP A 83 2.40 47.11 -8.74
CA ASP A 83 3.12 48.30 -8.30
C ASP A 83 4.61 48.01 -8.17
N ASP A 84 5.35 49.05 -8.50
CA ASP A 84 6.76 49.15 -8.80
C ASP A 84 7.65 49.05 -7.55
N LYS A 85 8.91 48.62 -7.78
CA LYS A 85 10.13 48.69 -6.94
C LYS A 85 10.37 47.66 -5.82
N GLY A 86 11.46 46.90 -6.01
CA GLY A 86 12.46 46.66 -4.95
C GLY A 86 12.77 45.20 -4.60
N SER A 87 14.02 44.79 -4.84
CA SER A 87 14.73 43.60 -4.31
C SER A 87 14.35 43.26 -2.85
N THR A 88 14.33 42.02 -2.35
CA THR A 88 15.39 40.98 -2.34
C THR A 88 14.80 39.70 -1.72
N SER A 89 15.38 38.53 -2.03
CA SER A 89 15.06 37.19 -1.51
C SER A 89 14.70 37.10 -0.02
N GLU A 90 13.66 36.31 0.29
CA GLU A 90 13.70 35.25 1.31
C GLU A 90 12.50 34.27 1.16
N VAL A 91 12.76 33.01 1.49
CA VAL A 91 12.19 31.81 0.85
C VAL A 91 11.21 31.09 1.81
N VAL A 92 9.94 31.03 1.38
CA VAL A 92 9.01 29.87 1.47
C VAL A 92 8.31 29.52 2.80
N GLU A 93 8.61 30.09 3.97
CA GLU A 93 8.07 29.53 5.23
C GLU A 93 6.76 30.12 5.80
N GLU A 94 6.16 31.13 5.16
CA GLU A 94 5.08 31.92 5.80
C GLU A 94 3.81 32.10 4.94
N ARG A 95 3.24 31.03 4.38
CA ARG A 95 2.03 31.12 3.53
C ARG A 95 0.80 30.34 3.99
N PHE A 96 0.77 29.84 5.23
CA PHE A 96 -0.34 29.00 5.72
C PHE A 96 -1.22 29.61 6.82
N SER A 97 -0.94 30.81 7.33
CA SER A 97 -1.76 31.43 8.39
C SER A 97 -2.87 32.37 7.89
N LEU A 98 -2.92 32.71 6.61
CA LEU A 98 -3.87 33.72 6.08
C LEU A 98 -5.07 33.16 5.29
N ILE A 99 -5.12 31.84 5.01
CA ILE A 99 -6.23 31.27 4.22
C ILE A 99 -7.47 30.96 5.08
N GLU A 100 -7.42 31.16 6.41
CA GLU A 100 -8.58 30.90 7.28
C GLU A 100 -9.56 32.08 7.46
N ARG A 101 -9.40 33.23 6.77
CA ARG A 101 -10.26 34.40 7.08
C ARG A 101 -10.87 35.22 5.94
N GLU A 102 -10.94 34.73 4.70
CA GLU A 102 -11.79 35.42 3.72
C GLU A 102 -12.54 34.44 2.82
N GLN A 103 -13.88 34.55 2.86
CA GLN A 103 -14.81 33.84 1.99
C GLN A 103 -14.77 34.38 0.55
N VAL A 104 -13.59 34.32 -0.08
CA VAL A 104 -13.49 34.49 -1.53
C VAL A 104 -13.49 33.08 -2.10
N ARG A 105 -14.60 32.65 -2.73
CA ARG A 105 -14.58 31.44 -3.55
C ARG A 105 -13.57 31.70 -4.68
N PRO A 106 -12.43 31.00 -4.75
CA PRO A 106 -11.56 31.18 -5.89
C PRO A 106 -12.32 30.67 -7.11
N GLN A 107 -12.55 31.58 -8.07
CA GLN A 107 -13.17 31.28 -9.35
C GLN A 107 -12.12 30.57 -10.21
N PHE A 108 -11.81 29.31 -9.84
CA PHE A 108 -10.92 28.46 -10.62
C PHE A 108 -11.65 28.03 -11.89
N ASP A 109 -11.01 28.23 -13.04
CA ASP A 109 -11.42 27.52 -14.24
C ASP A 109 -11.06 26.03 -14.04
N PRO A 110 -12.04 25.11 -13.99
CA PRO A 110 -11.77 23.71 -13.61
C PRO A 110 -10.76 23.01 -14.53
N ILE A 111 -10.59 23.53 -15.75
CA ILE A 111 -9.74 22.98 -16.82
C ILE A 111 -8.24 23.29 -16.58
N GLU A 112 -7.92 24.39 -15.88
CA GLU A 112 -6.53 24.79 -15.57
C GLU A 112 -5.95 24.07 -14.34
N CYS A 113 -6.79 23.42 -13.54
CA CYS A 113 -6.39 22.70 -12.33
C CYS A 113 -6.12 21.20 -12.55
N ASP A 114 -6.03 20.75 -13.79
CA ASP A 114 -5.77 19.34 -14.11
C ASP A 114 -4.35 18.94 -13.72
N ALA A 115 -4.25 18.02 -12.75
CA ALA A 115 -2.97 17.43 -12.37
C ALA A 115 -2.39 16.64 -13.55
N ARG A 116 -1.13 16.91 -13.90
CA ARG A 116 -0.46 16.17 -14.98
C ARG A 116 -0.34 14.70 -14.59
N TYR A 117 -0.55 13.81 -15.55
CA TYR A 117 -0.43 12.35 -15.37
C TYR A 117 0.81 11.93 -14.56
N GLN A 118 1.99 12.48 -14.89
CA GLN A 118 3.24 12.16 -14.20
C GLN A 118 3.27 12.63 -12.73
N GLN A 119 2.61 13.75 -12.43
CA GLN A 119 2.46 14.27 -11.06
C GLN A 119 1.59 13.34 -10.23
N VAL A 120 0.46 12.89 -10.79
CA VAL A 120 -0.44 11.92 -10.14
C VAL A 120 0.30 10.61 -9.82
N VAL A 121 1.04 10.05 -10.79
CA VAL A 121 1.83 8.82 -10.57
C VAL A 121 2.90 9.03 -9.51
N SER A 122 3.59 10.18 -9.52
CA SER A 122 4.60 10.54 -8.52
C SER A 122 4.01 10.66 -7.12
N PHE A 123 2.85 11.33 -6.98
CA PHE A 123 2.11 11.46 -5.74
C PHE A 123 1.65 10.12 -5.18
N ILE A 124 1.02 9.28 -6.02
CA ILE A 124 0.54 7.95 -5.60
C ILE A 124 1.72 7.12 -5.12
N TRP A 125 2.83 7.11 -5.87
CA TRP A 125 4.04 6.38 -5.48
C TRP A 125 4.63 6.88 -4.15
N ALA A 126 4.70 8.19 -3.94
CA ALA A 126 5.17 8.76 -2.68
C ALA A 126 4.25 8.39 -1.51
N SER A 127 2.94 8.44 -1.74
CA SER A 127 1.92 8.07 -0.75
C SER A 127 2.02 6.59 -0.39
N THR A 128 2.06 5.69 -1.37
CA THR A 128 2.19 4.25 -1.10
C THR A 128 3.49 3.89 -0.40
N ARG A 129 4.62 4.52 -0.76
CA ARG A 129 5.91 4.35 -0.05
C ARG A 129 5.88 4.85 1.39
N SER A 130 5.10 5.88 1.69
CA SER A 130 4.95 6.37 3.07
C SER A 130 4.10 5.43 3.93
N ILE A 131 3.15 4.72 3.31
CA ILE A 131 2.22 3.80 3.98
C ILE A 131 2.85 2.42 4.17
N VAL A 132 3.40 1.85 3.10
CA VAL A 132 3.80 0.44 3.06
C VAL A 132 5.25 0.28 3.54
N PRO A 133 5.50 -0.56 4.57
CA PRO A 133 6.86 -0.91 4.99
C PRO A 133 7.69 -1.49 3.83
N SER A 134 8.99 -1.18 3.80
CA SER A 134 9.90 -1.61 2.73
C SER A 134 9.91 -3.13 2.52
N ASP A 135 9.84 -3.92 3.59
CA ASP A 135 9.78 -5.38 3.50
C ASP A 135 8.58 -5.91 2.73
N LEU A 136 7.47 -5.17 2.71
CA LEU A 136 6.26 -5.50 1.93
C LEU A 136 6.27 -4.92 0.51
N LEU A 137 7.19 -4.00 0.19
CA LEU A 137 7.36 -3.46 -1.18
C LEU A 137 8.46 -4.18 -1.97
N GLY A 138 9.31 -4.96 -1.31
CA GLY A 138 10.48 -5.59 -1.92
C GLY A 138 11.63 -4.58 -2.09
N ASP A 139 12.41 -4.73 -3.14
CA ASP A 139 13.60 -3.92 -3.40
C ASP A 139 13.41 -2.86 -4.51
N SER A 140 14.48 -2.13 -4.82
CA SER A 140 14.46 -1.05 -5.81
C SER A 140 14.06 -1.49 -7.23
N CYS A 141 14.32 -2.74 -7.61
CA CYS A 141 13.89 -3.28 -8.90
C CYS A 141 12.37 -3.47 -8.93
N ASN A 142 11.82 -4.15 -7.91
CA ASN A 142 10.37 -4.31 -7.78
C ASN A 142 9.65 -2.97 -7.58
N TRP A 143 10.28 -2.00 -6.92
CA TRP A 143 9.74 -0.65 -6.80
C TRP A 143 9.55 0.04 -8.15
N ARG A 144 10.54 -0.10 -9.04
CA ARG A 144 10.46 0.46 -10.41
C ARG A 144 9.34 -0.20 -11.20
N ALA A 145 9.24 -1.52 -11.14
CA ALA A 145 8.16 -2.26 -11.80
C ALA A 145 6.78 -1.90 -11.21
N LEU A 146 6.65 -1.81 -9.89
CA LEU A 146 5.40 -1.44 -9.23
C LEU A 146 4.96 -0.01 -9.58
N ARG A 147 5.90 0.94 -9.62
CA ARG A 147 5.64 2.30 -10.08
C ARG A 147 5.21 2.33 -11.55
N SER A 148 5.83 1.52 -12.40
CA SER A 148 5.41 1.36 -13.81
C SER A 148 3.99 0.80 -13.92
N ASN A 149 3.64 -0.20 -13.10
CA ASN A 149 2.30 -0.78 -13.08
C ASN A 149 1.25 0.22 -12.57
N ILE A 150 1.58 1.03 -11.55
CA ILE A 150 0.74 2.17 -11.12
C ILE A 150 0.55 3.17 -12.26
N SER A 151 1.62 3.50 -12.99
CA SER A 151 1.54 4.38 -14.16
C SER A 151 0.54 3.84 -15.18
N LYS A 152 0.68 2.56 -15.56
CA LYS A 152 -0.24 1.89 -16.50
C LYS A 152 -1.67 1.93 -15.97
N PHE A 153 -1.89 1.65 -14.69
CA PHE A 153 -3.21 1.70 -14.06
C PHE A 153 -3.86 3.08 -14.12
N VAL A 154 -3.11 4.14 -13.80
CA VAL A 154 -3.60 5.54 -13.85
C VAL A 154 -3.89 5.97 -15.29
N GLY A 155 -3.22 5.37 -16.28
CA GLY A 155 -3.39 5.70 -17.70
C GLY A 155 -4.56 4.99 -18.37
N LEU A 156 -5.30 4.16 -17.65
CA LEU A 156 -6.45 3.44 -18.19
C LEU A 156 -7.59 4.41 -18.51
N ARG A 157 -8.30 4.12 -19.60
CA ARG A 157 -9.52 4.84 -19.99
C ARG A 157 -10.73 4.29 -19.23
N ARG A 158 -11.86 4.99 -19.34
CA ARG A 158 -13.12 4.48 -18.79
C ARG A 158 -13.46 3.13 -19.41
N TYR A 159 -13.94 2.22 -18.55
CA TYR A 159 -14.28 0.83 -18.88
C TYR A 159 -13.11 -0.10 -19.22
N GLU A 160 -11.88 0.40 -19.24
CA GLU A 160 -10.72 -0.48 -19.28
C GLU A 160 -10.54 -1.16 -17.91
N SER A 161 -10.15 -2.43 -17.94
CA SER A 161 -9.89 -3.20 -16.72
C SER A 161 -8.39 -3.45 -16.58
N PHE A 162 -7.92 -3.49 -15.34
CA PHE A 162 -6.55 -3.84 -15.03
C PHE A 162 -6.52 -5.20 -14.33
N SER A 163 -5.99 -6.19 -15.04
CA SER A 163 -5.90 -7.56 -14.55
C SER A 163 -4.77 -7.73 -13.54
N LEU A 164 -4.89 -8.76 -12.69
CA LEU A 164 -3.86 -9.08 -11.70
C LEU A 164 -2.51 -9.41 -12.35
N SER A 165 -2.51 -10.05 -13.52
CA SER A 165 -1.28 -10.32 -14.28
C SER A 165 -0.56 -9.04 -14.66
N GLN A 166 -1.29 -7.99 -15.06
CA GLN A 166 -0.75 -6.66 -15.31
C GLN A 166 -0.23 -5.99 -14.04
N CYS A 167 -0.91 -6.14 -12.90
CA CYS A 167 -0.41 -5.65 -11.61
C CYS A 167 0.92 -6.32 -11.19
N THR A 168 1.08 -7.61 -11.50
CA THR A 168 2.27 -8.39 -11.15
C THR A 168 3.38 -8.33 -12.20
N HIS A 169 3.15 -7.69 -13.34
CA HIS A 169 4.09 -7.68 -14.45
C HIS A 169 5.44 -7.07 -14.04
N GLY A 170 6.53 -7.81 -14.29
CA GLY A 170 7.89 -7.38 -13.94
C GLY A 170 8.22 -7.43 -12.44
N LEU A 171 7.32 -7.91 -11.59
CA LEU A 171 7.60 -8.12 -10.17
C LEU A 171 8.15 -9.53 -9.93
N GLU A 172 9.23 -9.62 -9.16
CA GLU A 172 9.81 -10.90 -8.75
C GLU A 172 9.40 -11.25 -7.31
N THR A 173 8.72 -12.39 -7.13
CA THR A 173 8.29 -12.91 -5.82
C THR A 173 9.47 -13.11 -4.85
N SER A 174 10.62 -13.53 -5.35
CA SER A 174 11.83 -13.82 -4.56
C SER A 174 12.40 -12.59 -3.85
N ARG A 175 12.14 -11.38 -4.36
CA ARG A 175 12.65 -10.12 -3.83
C ARG A 175 11.81 -9.56 -2.67
N TYR A 176 10.73 -10.23 -2.29
CA TYR A 176 9.94 -9.89 -1.10
C TYR A 176 10.41 -10.71 0.10
N SER A 177 11.13 -10.04 1.01
CA SER A 177 11.75 -10.66 2.19
C SER A 177 10.74 -11.37 3.09
N PHE A 178 9.50 -10.91 3.14
CA PHE A 178 8.46 -11.51 3.97
C PHE A 178 7.99 -12.88 3.43
N LEU A 179 8.02 -13.10 2.11
CA LEU A 179 7.56 -14.33 1.47
C LEU A 179 8.52 -15.50 1.69
N SER A 180 9.83 -15.24 1.65
CA SER A 180 10.85 -16.26 1.92
C SER A 180 10.79 -16.78 3.36
N LYS A 181 10.34 -15.92 4.28
CA LYS A 181 10.17 -16.25 5.69
C LYS A 181 8.94 -17.12 5.94
N VAL A 182 7.91 -17.11 5.06
CA VAL A 182 6.67 -17.91 5.18
C VAL A 182 7.04 -19.39 5.21
N ARG A 183 7.27 -19.90 6.43
CA ARG A 183 7.43 -21.32 6.72
C ARG A 183 6.06 -21.86 7.07
N LEU A 184 5.58 -22.73 6.21
CA LEU A 184 4.39 -23.51 6.49
C LEU A 184 4.70 -24.45 7.64
N SER A 185 3.82 -24.45 8.63
CA SER A 185 3.67 -25.62 9.49
C SER A 185 3.24 -26.81 8.61
N ASP A 186 3.54 -28.03 9.07
CA ASP A 186 3.23 -29.29 8.39
C ASP A 186 1.72 -29.58 8.19
N CYS A 187 0.85 -28.57 8.35
CA CYS A 187 -0.60 -28.66 8.22
C CYS A 187 -1.21 -27.42 7.52
N PHE A 188 -0.49 -26.72 6.64
CA PHE A 188 -1.06 -25.57 5.90
C PHE A 188 -1.72 -25.96 4.57
N CYS A 189 -1.47 -27.18 4.09
CA CYS A 189 -2.00 -27.68 2.81
C CYS A 189 -3.52 -27.84 2.79
N CYS A 190 -4.21 -27.72 3.93
CA CYS A 190 -5.63 -28.04 4.05
C CYS A 190 -6.58 -26.89 3.67
N LYS A 191 -6.12 -25.63 3.72
CA LYS A 191 -6.99 -24.46 3.49
C LYS A 191 -6.77 -23.79 2.14
N VAL A 192 -5.54 -23.83 1.61
CA VAL A 192 -5.21 -23.21 0.31
C VAL A 192 -5.47 -24.15 -0.87
N ALA A 193 -5.50 -25.47 -0.64
CA ALA A 193 -5.64 -26.47 -1.70
C ALA A 193 -7.06 -27.06 -1.88
N ASN A 194 -8.11 -26.30 -1.54
CA ASN A 194 -9.55 -26.53 -1.76
C ASN A 194 -10.39 -26.68 -0.49
N GLY A 195 -11.62 -26.16 -0.53
CA GLY A 195 -12.70 -26.42 0.41
C GLY A 195 -13.22 -27.86 0.39
N VAL A 196 -12.31 -28.84 0.45
CA VAL A 196 -12.65 -30.25 0.63
C VAL A 196 -11.79 -30.78 1.76
N GLY A 197 -12.47 -31.14 2.84
CA GLY A 197 -11.89 -31.54 4.11
C GLY A 197 -10.97 -32.76 4.03
N ASN A 198 -10.27 -32.94 5.16
CA ASN A 198 -9.44 -34.08 5.54
C ASN A 198 -8.11 -34.24 4.78
N CYS A 199 -7.19 -33.33 5.08
CA CYS A 199 -5.79 -33.49 4.77
C CYS A 199 -5.19 -34.61 5.68
N LYS A 200 -4.91 -35.79 5.12
CA LYS A 200 -4.26 -36.94 5.81
C LYS A 200 -2.80 -36.68 6.24
N PHE A 201 -2.31 -35.45 6.11
CA PHE A 201 -0.91 -35.06 6.28
C PHE A 201 -0.53 -34.80 7.75
N ALA A 202 -1.52 -34.67 8.65
CA ALA A 202 -1.27 -34.42 10.07
C ALA A 202 -0.60 -35.59 10.83
N LYS A 203 -0.29 -36.73 10.18
CA LYS A 203 0.25 -37.93 10.85
C LYS A 203 1.64 -38.39 10.38
N LYS A 204 2.26 -37.76 9.40
CA LYS A 204 3.65 -38.06 9.01
C LYS A 204 4.31 -36.75 8.57
N GLY A 205 5.45 -36.40 9.17
CA GLY A 205 6.27 -35.25 8.81
C GLY A 205 6.81 -35.34 7.38
N ILE A 206 5.92 -35.16 6.40
CA ILE A 206 6.23 -35.19 4.98
C ILE A 206 6.77 -33.81 4.62
N LYS A 207 8.05 -33.79 4.24
CA LYS A 207 8.75 -32.62 3.71
C LYS A 207 7.95 -32.07 2.52
N ILE A 208 7.38 -30.87 2.67
CA ILE A 208 6.62 -30.19 1.60
C ILE A 208 7.53 -30.04 0.37
N SER A 209 7.03 -30.42 -0.82
CA SER A 209 7.77 -30.23 -2.07
C SER A 209 8.04 -28.75 -2.32
N ASN A 210 9.18 -28.44 -2.95
CA ASN A 210 9.52 -27.07 -3.34
C ASN A 210 8.46 -26.45 -4.26
N ASP A 211 7.81 -27.26 -5.11
CA ASP A 211 6.78 -26.77 -6.04
C ASP A 211 5.57 -26.21 -5.31
N VAL A 212 5.08 -26.94 -4.30
CA VAL A 212 3.93 -26.52 -3.47
C VAL A 212 4.25 -25.22 -2.71
N LYS A 213 5.50 -25.09 -2.22
CA LYS A 213 5.97 -23.88 -1.55
C LYS A 213 5.96 -22.68 -2.50
N ILE A 214 6.45 -22.85 -3.72
CA ILE A 214 6.49 -21.79 -4.75
C ILE A 214 5.07 -21.37 -5.12
N THR A 215 4.17 -22.32 -5.38
CA THR A 215 2.75 -22.03 -5.69
C THR A 215 2.09 -21.22 -4.58
N LEU A 216 2.31 -21.59 -3.31
CA LEU A 216 1.75 -20.84 -2.21
C LEU A 216 2.34 -19.43 -2.10
N GLN A 217 3.67 -19.28 -2.19
CA GLN A 217 4.31 -17.97 -2.16
C GLN A 217 3.76 -17.06 -3.25
N ASN A 218 3.52 -17.60 -4.45
CA ASN A 218 2.91 -16.88 -5.55
C ASN A 218 1.45 -16.49 -5.24
N HIS A 219 0.66 -17.36 -4.62
CA HIS A 219 -0.71 -17.03 -4.21
C HIS A 219 -0.75 -15.91 -3.15
N ILE A 220 0.12 -15.99 -2.13
CA ILE A 220 0.26 -14.95 -1.10
C ILE A 220 0.68 -13.61 -1.74
N PHE A 221 1.64 -13.67 -2.65
CA PHE A 221 2.11 -12.53 -3.40
C PHE A 221 1.01 -11.89 -4.26
N GLN A 222 0.25 -12.71 -4.99
CA GLN A 222 -0.87 -12.26 -5.81
C GLN A 222 -1.94 -11.57 -4.96
N ASN A 223 -2.32 -12.15 -3.83
CA ASN A 223 -3.27 -11.56 -2.90
C ASN A 223 -2.76 -10.23 -2.33
N TRP A 224 -1.48 -10.15 -1.99
CA TRP A 224 -0.85 -8.92 -1.56
C TRP A 224 -0.93 -7.82 -2.62
N ILE A 225 -0.55 -8.11 -3.86
CA ILE A 225 -0.56 -7.13 -4.96
C ILE A 225 -1.99 -6.71 -5.31
N TYR A 226 -2.92 -7.66 -5.35
CA TYR A 226 -4.34 -7.35 -5.54
C TYR A 226 -4.86 -6.40 -4.44
N TRP A 227 -4.55 -6.70 -3.18
CA TRP A 227 -4.94 -5.85 -2.06
C TRP A 227 -4.27 -4.46 -2.12
N PHE A 228 -3.00 -4.39 -2.49
CA PHE A 228 -2.28 -3.14 -2.68
C PHE A 228 -2.98 -2.21 -3.69
N PHE A 229 -3.35 -2.72 -4.87
CA PHE A 229 -4.05 -1.92 -5.87
C PHE A 229 -5.47 -1.56 -5.42
N SER A 230 -6.25 -2.54 -4.98
CA SER A 230 -7.68 -2.35 -4.63
C SER A 230 -7.91 -1.55 -3.35
N SER A 231 -7.04 -1.68 -2.35
CA SER A 231 -7.26 -1.13 -1.00
C SER A 231 -6.33 0.02 -0.64
N ILE A 232 -5.29 0.29 -1.43
CA ILE A 232 -4.40 1.45 -1.26
C ILE A 232 -4.47 2.36 -2.48
N VAL A 233 -4.07 1.89 -3.66
CA VAL A 233 -3.94 2.75 -4.87
C VAL A 233 -5.29 3.35 -5.27
N VAL A 234 -6.32 2.51 -5.44
CA VAL A 234 -7.66 2.94 -5.85
C VAL A 234 -8.27 3.93 -4.85
N PRO A 235 -8.28 3.66 -3.53
CA PRO A 235 -8.77 4.64 -2.55
C PRO A 235 -7.99 5.95 -2.51
N ILE A 236 -6.66 5.93 -2.71
CA ILE A 236 -5.86 7.17 -2.78
C ILE A 236 -6.32 8.02 -3.96
N ILE A 237 -6.46 7.40 -5.14
CA ILE A 237 -6.94 8.11 -6.34
C ILE A 237 -8.32 8.70 -6.08
N SER A 238 -9.26 7.87 -5.63
CA SER A 238 -10.66 8.25 -5.42
C SER A 238 -10.86 9.30 -4.31
N SER A 239 -9.96 9.39 -3.34
CA SER A 239 -10.07 10.35 -2.23
C SER A 239 -9.32 11.66 -2.47
N CYS A 240 -8.29 11.65 -3.32
CA CYS A 240 -7.43 12.81 -3.56
C CYS A 240 -7.69 13.50 -4.90
N PHE A 241 -8.29 12.82 -5.88
CA PHE A 241 -8.53 13.36 -7.21
C PHE A 241 -9.98 13.17 -7.64
N TYR A 242 -10.49 14.15 -8.39
CA TYR A 242 -11.71 14.01 -9.16
C TYR A 242 -11.34 13.46 -10.54
N VAL A 243 -11.81 12.26 -10.87
CA VAL A 243 -11.47 11.57 -12.13
C VAL A 243 -12.63 11.72 -13.12
N THR A 244 -12.39 12.42 -14.23
CA THR A 244 -13.35 12.64 -15.30
C THR A 244 -12.66 12.52 -16.66
N GLU A 245 -13.43 12.21 -17.70
CA GLU A 245 -12.96 12.27 -19.08
C GLU A 245 -13.23 13.66 -19.65
N ARG A 246 -12.27 14.20 -20.42
CA ARG A 246 -12.52 15.38 -21.23
C ARG A 246 -13.34 14.97 -22.44
N GLN A 247 -14.49 15.60 -22.65
CA GLN A 247 -15.22 15.49 -23.91
C GLN A 247 -14.42 16.23 -24.98
N SER A 248 -13.92 15.48 -25.96
CA SER A 248 -13.26 16.00 -27.17
C SER A 248 -14.26 16.15 -28.29
#